data_AF-A0A5U6HJE8-F1
#
_entry.id   AF-A0A5U6HJE8-F1
#
_cell.length_a   1.000
_cell.length_b   1.000
_cell.length_c   1.000
_cell.angle_alpha   90.00
_cell.angle_beta   90.00
_cell.angle_gamma   90.00
#
_symmetry.space_group_name_H-M   'P 1'
#
loop_
_entity.id
_entity.type
_entity.pdbx_description
1 polymer ?
#
loop_
_entity_poly.entity_id
_entity_poly.type
_entity_poly.pdbx_seq_one_letter_code
_entity_poly.pdbx_strand_id
1 'polypeptide(L)' 'MEKSKILILTPRFPYPVVGGDRLRIYRICKELSKYYTLDLLSLCDSIEDLNFIVKNDHVFDKIFR' A
#
# COMPACT_ATOMS: atom_id res chain seq x y z
N MET A 1 -8.93 1.02 22.01
CA MET A 1 -9.52 2.05 21.12
C MET A 1 -9.38 1.57 19.70
N GLU A 2 -10.43 1.70 18.89
CA GLU A 2 -10.37 1.35 17.47
C GLU A 2 -9.47 2.36 16.74
N LYS A 3 -8.53 1.88 15.92
CA LYS A 3 -7.67 2.75 15.11
C LYS A 3 -8.54 3.41 14.03
N SER A 4 -8.42 4.72 13.87
CA SER A 4 -9.07 5.41 12.73
C SER A 4 -8.55 4.84 11.41
N LYS A 5 -9.42 4.83 10.39
CA LYS A 5 -9.14 4.22 9.10
C LYS A 5 -8.79 5.26 8.04
N ILE A 6 -7.77 4.98 7.22
CA ILE A 6 -7.32 5.85 6.13
C ILE A 6 -7.30 5.04 4.83
N LEU A 7 -7.87 5.60 3.76
CA LEU A 7 -7.72 5.09 2.41
C LEU A 7 -6.52 5.80 1.74
N ILE A 8 -5.52 5.02 1.34
CA ILE A 8 -4.34 5.51 0.63
C ILE A 8 -4.60 5.34 -0.87
N LEU A 9 -4.66 6.44 -1.60
CA LEU A 9 -4.76 6.44 -3.06
C LEU A 9 -3.38 6.70 -3.69
N THR A 10 -2.93 5.80 -4.57
CA THR A 10 -1.64 5.97 -5.27
C THR A 10 -1.80 5.88 -6.79
N PRO A 11 -1.07 6.69 -7.56
CA PRO A 11 -1.12 6.65 -9.02
C PRO A 11 -0.40 5.42 -9.61
N ARG A 12 0.37 4.69 -8.79
CA ARG A 12 1.06 3.46 -9.15
C ARG A 12 1.00 2.46 -8.02
N PHE A 13 0.97 1.19 -8.36
CA PHE A 13 1.04 0.10 -7.40
C PHE A 13 2.39 0.12 -6.66
N PRO A 14 2.42 0.19 -5.32
CA PRO A 14 3.65 0.41 -4.54
C PRO A 14 4.50 -0.85 -4.35
N TYR A 15 4.09 -1.99 -4.93
CA TYR A 15 4.83 -3.25 -4.86
C TYR A 15 5.34 -3.70 -6.24
N PRO A 16 6.49 -4.41 -6.32
CA PRO A 16 7.43 -4.63 -5.23
C PRO A 16 8.04 -3.30 -4.73
N VAL A 17 8.44 -3.27 -3.45
CA VAL A 17 8.97 -2.06 -2.78
C VAL A 17 10.42 -1.80 -3.21
N VAL A 18 10.59 -1.48 -4.49
CA VAL A 18 11.86 -1.19 -5.15
C VAL A 18 11.68 0.07 -6.00
N GLY A 19 12.74 0.87 -6.15
CA GLY A 19 12.66 2.17 -6.83
C GLY A 19 12.14 3.29 -5.93
N GLY A 20 12.52 4.53 -6.25
CA GLY A 20 12.41 5.66 -5.33
C GLY A 20 10.99 6.08 -4.94
N ASP A 21 10.06 6.13 -5.90
CA ASP A 21 8.66 6.51 -5.69
C ASP A 21 7.91 5.46 -4.86
N ARG A 22 8.04 4.17 -5.21
CA ARG A 22 7.43 3.04 -4.49
C ARG A 22 7.97 2.94 -3.06
N LEU A 23 9.29 3.08 -2.86
CA LEU A 23 9.91 3.11 -1.53
C LEU A 23 9.39 4.24 -0.66
N ARG A 24 9.21 5.44 -1.23
CA ARG A 24 8.77 6.62 -0.47
C ARG A 24 7.37 6.39 0.10
N ILE A 25 6.39 6.08 -0.76
CA ILE A 25 5.01 5.91 -0.29
C ILE A 25 4.88 4.73 0.66
N TYR A 26 5.56 3.61 0.39
CA TYR A 26 5.56 2.44 1.27
C TYR A 26 6.07 2.78 2.68
N ARG A 27 7.20 3.50 2.79
CA ARG A 27 7.77 3.86 4.10
C ARG A 27 6.87 4.79 4.89
N ILE A 28 6.18 5.72 4.23
CA ILE A 28 5.18 6.59 4.86
C ILE A 28 4.03 5.73 5.40
N CYS A 29 3.46 4.85 4.57
CA CYS A 29 2.37 3.95 4.99
C CYS A 29 2.80 3.01 6.12
N LYS A 30 4.03 2.50 6.10
CA LYS A 30 4.58 1.65 7.16
C LYS A 30 4.69 2.37 8.50
N GLU A 31 5.00 3.66 8.51
CA GLU A 31 4.98 4.43 9.75
C GLU A 31 3.54 4.73 10.21
N LEU A 32 2.66 5.10 9.27
CA LEU A 32 1.26 5.38 9.56
C LEU A 32 0.49 4.17 10.07
N SER A 33 0.79 2.95 9.59
CA SER A 33 0.10 1.72 9.99
C SER A 33 0.28 1.37 11.47
N LYS A 34 1.33 1.93 12.11
CA LYS A 34 1.52 1.83 13.57
C LYS A 34 0.38 2.48 14.34
N TYR A 35 -0.22 3.54 13.79
CA TYR A 35 -1.24 4.37 14.46
C TYR A 35 -2.63 4.22 13.85
N TYR A 36 -2.71 3.90 12.55
CA TYR A 36 -3.96 3.84 11.78
C TYR A 36 -4.14 2.49 11.10
N THR A 37 -5.39 2.16 10.73
CA THR A 37 -5.67 1.06 9.80
C THR A 37 -5.66 1.62 8.39
N LEU A 38 -4.87 1.03 7.49
CA LEU A 38 -4.70 1.54 6.13
C LEU A 38 -5.31 0.58 5.10
N ASP A 39 -6.17 1.07 4.24
CA ASP A 39 -6.53 0.38 2.99
C ASP A 39 -5.78 1.06 1.83
N LEU A 40 -5.31 0.27 0.87
CA LEU A 40 -4.65 0.77 -0.34
C LEU A 40 -5.60 0.67 -1.54
N LEU A 41 -5.73 1.75 -2.30
CA LEU A 41 -6.26 1.74 -3.66
C LEU A 41 -5.18 2.30 -4.60
N SER A 42 -4.80 1.52 -5.59
CA SER A 42 -3.76 1.90 -6.54
C SER A 42 -4.24 1.76 -7.98
N LEU A 43 -3.76 2.63 -8.85
CA LEU A 43 -3.77 2.35 -10.28
C LEU A 43 -2.63 1.38 -10.63
N CYS A 44 -2.90 0.46 -11.55
CA CYS A 44 -1.95 -0.52 -12.04
C CYS A 44 -1.49 -0.16 -13.45
N ASP A 45 -0.17 -0.13 -13.68
CA ASP A 45 0.42 0.18 -14.98
C ASP A 45 0.55 -1.09 -15.85
N SER A 46 0.35 -2.26 -15.25
CA SER A 46 0.61 -3.56 -15.89
C SER A 46 -0.30 -4.68 -15.34
N ILE A 47 -0.41 -5.78 -16.10
CA ILE A 47 -1.11 -7.00 -15.66
C ILE A 47 -0.35 -7.66 -14.50
N GLU A 48 0.97 -7.50 -14.46
CA GLU A 48 1.84 -7.95 -13.40
C GLU A 48 1.49 -7.26 -12.08
N ASP A 49 1.20 -5.94 -12.09
CA ASP A 49 0.78 -5.20 -10.89
C ASP A 49 -0.58 -5.72 -10.37
N LEU A 50 -1.55 -5.93 -11.27
CA LEU A 50 -2.89 -6.44 -10.91
C LEU A 50 -2.81 -7.81 -10.22
N ASN A 51 -1.94 -8.68 -10.74
CA ASN A 51 -1.77 -10.06 -10.27
C ASN A 51 -0.67 -10.22 -9.20
N PHE A 52 -0.02 -9.13 -8.79
CA PHE A 52 1.08 -9.20 -7.85
C PHE A 52 0.61 -9.72 -6.48
N ILE A 53 1.23 -10.80 -6.02
CA ILE A 53 0.94 -11.38 -4.71
C ILE A 53 1.74 -10.64 -3.65
N VAL A 54 1.05 -9.78 -2.89
CA VAL A 54 1.63 -9.09 -1.75
C VAL A 54 1.72 -10.06 -0.57
N LYS A 55 2.93 -10.30 -0.08
CA LYS A 55 3.13 -11.03 1.18
C LYS A 55 2.58 -10.19 2.33
N ASN A 56 1.96 -10.83 3.31
CA ASN A 56 1.44 -10.12 4.48
C ASN A 56 2.60 -9.46 5.25
N ASP A 57 2.70 -8.14 5.12
CA ASP A 57 3.70 -7.31 5.79
C ASP A 57 3.07 -6.36 6.82
N HIS A 58 1.75 -6.52 7.06
CA HIS A 58 0.95 -5.75 8.00
C HIS A 58 0.91 -4.24 7.74
N VAL A 59 1.25 -3.77 6.53
CA VAL A 59 1.17 -2.35 6.17
C VAL A 59 -0.24 -1.93 5.80
N PHE A 60 -0.93 -2.74 4.99
CA PHE A 60 -2.31 -2.50 4.56
C PHE A 60 -3.23 -3.64 5.01
N ASP A 61 -4.43 -3.28 5.47
CA ASP A 61 -5.52 -4.21 5.84
C ASP A 61 -6.19 -4.78 4.58
N LYS A 62 -6.46 -3.91 3.59
CA LYS A 62 -6.97 -4.30 2.27
C LYS A 62 -6.19 -3.62 1.16
N ILE A 63 -6.12 -4.30 0.01
CA ILE A 63 -5.46 -3.81 -1.19
C ILE A 63 -6.43 -3.94 -2.37
N PHE A 64 -6.73 -2.81 -3.00
CA PHE A 64 -7.55 -2.65 -4.20
C PHE A 64 -6.64 -2.20 -5.35
N ARG A 65 -6.83 -2.78 -6.54
CA ARG A 65 -5.95 -2.68 -7.70
C ARG A 65 -6.74 -2.46 -8.97
#